data_AF-A0A3D5UQW6-F1
#
_entry.id   AF-A0A3D5UQW6-F1
#
_cell.length_a   1.000
_cell.length_b   1.000
_cell.length_c   1.000
_cell.angle_alpha   90.00
_cell.angle_beta   90.00
_cell.angle_gamma   90.00
#
_symmetry.space_group_name_H-M   'P 1'
#
loop_
_entity.id
_entity.type
_entity.pdbx_description
1 polymer ?
#
loop_
_entity_poly.entity_id
_entity_poly.type
_entity_poly.pdbx_seq_one_letter_code
_entity_poly.pdbx_strand_id
1 'polypeptide(L)' 'MSTYMVLFFTHSGAIKFNRKCGKKGIPCELMPVPRALSSNCSVSARIELSEGMDDLIDDEIEKIYSMDQGENRLIYEAE' A
#
# COMPACT_ATOMS: atom_id res chain seq x y z
N MET A 1 15.33 2.80 3.99
CA MET A 1 13.90 2.53 4.26
C MET A 1 13.12 3.46 3.36
N SER A 2 12.27 2.90 2.52
CA SER A 2 11.39 3.64 1.63
C SER A 2 9.95 3.49 2.12
N THR A 3 9.20 4.58 2.00
CA THR A 3 7.78 4.61 2.38
C THR A 3 6.94 4.34 1.15
N TYR A 4 6.00 3.41 1.29
CA TYR A 4 5.07 3.06 0.22
C TYR A 4 3.65 3.28 0.67
N MET A 5 2.81 3.65 -0.30
CA MET A 5 1.38 3.77 -0.13
C MET A 5 0.66 2.80 -1.04
N VAL A 6 -0.10 1.90 -0.44
CA VAL A 6 -0.83 0.82 -1.08
C VAL A 6 -2.32 1.16 -1.12
N LEU A 7 -2.90 1.11 -2.31
CA LEU A 7 -4.33 1.27 -2.56
C LEU A 7 -4.94 -0.10 -2.86
N PHE A 8 -6.21 -0.28 -2.52
CA PHE A 8 -6.87 -1.58 -2.58
C PHE A 8 -8.19 -1.47 -3.33
N PHE A 9 -8.55 -2.56 -4.02
CA PHE A 9 -9.88 -2.66 -4.64
C PHE A 9 -10.99 -2.74 -3.57
N THR A 10 -10.69 -3.34 -2.41
CA THR A 10 -11.68 -3.57 -1.36
C THR A 10 -11.16 -3.21 0.04
N HIS A 11 -12.09 -2.83 0.92
CA HIS A 11 -11.79 -2.56 2.33
C HIS A 11 -11.29 -3.83 3.06
N SER A 12 -11.86 -4.99 2.70
CA SER A 12 -11.40 -6.29 3.19
C SER A 12 -9.95 -6.59 2.80
N GLY A 13 -9.54 -6.21 1.59
CA GLY A 13 -8.17 -6.32 1.10
C GLY A 13 -7.19 -5.54 1.98
N ALA A 14 -7.52 -4.29 2.29
CA ALA A 14 -6.71 -3.45 3.18
C ALA A 14 -6.50 -4.10 4.57
N ILE A 15 -7.55 -4.67 5.16
CA ILE A 15 -7.46 -5.35 6.46
C ILE A 15 -6.59 -6.62 6.38
N LYS A 16 -6.77 -7.44 5.33
CA LYS A 16 -5.96 -8.65 5.11
C LYS A 16 -4.48 -8.30 4.93
N PHE A 17 -4.21 -7.25 4.16
CA PHE A 17 -2.86 -6.74 3.91
C PHE A 17 -2.19 -6.28 5.21
N ASN A 18 -2.87 -5.47 6.03
CA ASN A 18 -2.33 -5.05 7.32
C ASN A 18 -1.98 -6.25 8.23
N ARG A 19 -2.84 -7.28 8.24
CA ARG A 19 -2.55 -8.53 8.97
C ARG A 19 -1.34 -9.28 8.39
N LYS A 20 -1.16 -9.29 7.06
CA LYS A 20 0.00 -9.89 6.36
C LYS A 20 1.30 -9.17 6.75
N CYS A 21 1.29 -7.84 6.76
CA CYS A 21 2.40 -7.01 7.23
C CYS A 21 2.76 -7.30 8.68
N GLY A 22 1.77 -7.33 9.58
CA GLY A 22 1.99 -7.65 10.99
C GLY A 22 2.64 -9.03 11.21
N LYS A 23 2.24 -10.05 10.43
CA LYS A 23 2.87 -11.38 10.48
C LYS A 23 4.33 -11.40 10.00
N LYS A 24 4.70 -10.48 9.11
CA LYS A 24 6.06 -10.31 8.58
C LYS A 24 6.89 -9.31 9.39
N GLY A 25 6.34 -8.72 10.46
CA GLY A 25 7.04 -7.70 11.27
C GLY A 25 7.20 -6.36 10.54
N ILE A 26 6.38 -6.10 9.52
CA ILE A 26 6.44 -4.89 8.70
C ILE A 26 5.52 -3.84 9.33
N PRO A 27 6.03 -2.63 9.65
CA PRO A 27 5.19 -1.51 10.05
C PRO A 27 4.16 -1.19 8.96
N CYS A 28 2.89 -1.25 9.31
CA CYS A 28 1.78 -0.97 8.40
C CYS A 28 0.69 -0.19 9.13
N GLU A 29 0.34 0.97 8.58
CA GLU A 29 -0.71 1.84 9.09
C GLU A 29 -1.83 1.93 8.06
N LEU A 30 -3.06 1.57 8.46
CA LEU A 30 -4.24 1.80 7.63
C LEU A 30 -4.71 3.24 7.80
N MET A 31 -4.94 3.92 6.70
CA MET A 31 -5.35 5.32 6.68
C MET A 31 -6.27 5.62 5.49
N PRO A 32 -7.10 6.68 5.56
CA PRO A 32 -7.89 7.11 4.41
C PRO A 32 -7.01 7.39 3.18
N VAL A 33 -7.51 7.09 1.98
CA VAL A 33 -6.79 7.39 0.74
C VAL A 33 -6.51 8.89 0.66
N PRO A 34 -5.25 9.33 0.46
CA PRO A 34 -4.95 10.73 0.31
C PRO A 34 -5.65 11.34 -0.88
N ARG A 35 -6.09 12.60 -0.75
CA ARG A 35 -6.80 13.35 -1.80
C ARG A 35 -6.04 13.43 -3.14
N ALA A 36 -4.71 13.34 -3.11
CA ALA A 36 -3.88 13.37 -4.30
C ALA A 36 -3.91 12.06 -5.10
N LEU A 37 -4.47 10.98 -4.54
CA LEU A 37 -4.54 9.65 -5.12
C LEU A 37 -6.00 9.25 -5.36
N SER A 38 -6.25 8.43 -6.38
CA SER A 38 -7.56 7.84 -6.65
C SER A 38 -7.51 6.34 -6.43
N SER A 39 -8.59 5.80 -5.86
CA SER A 39 -8.74 4.39 -5.48
C SER A 39 -10.21 4.03 -5.49
N ASN A 40 -10.53 2.77 -5.79
CA ASN A 40 -11.89 2.23 -5.71
C ASN A 40 -12.33 1.99 -4.26
N CYS A 41 -11.38 1.85 -3.33
CA CYS A 41 -11.64 1.83 -1.89
C CYS A 41 -11.25 3.17 -1.23
N SER A 42 -11.91 3.55 -0.14
CA SER A 42 -11.58 4.74 0.67
C SER A 42 -10.44 4.52 1.67
N VAL A 43 -9.88 3.30 1.75
CA VAL A 43 -8.80 2.95 2.68
C VAL A 43 -7.53 2.60 1.89
N SER A 44 -6.40 3.07 2.42
CA SER A 44 -5.04 2.81 1.96
C SER A 44 -4.19 2.28 3.12
N ALA A 45 -3.01 1.74 2.80
CA ALA A 45 -2.01 1.37 3.77
C ALA A 45 -0.71 2.13 3.51
N ARG A 46 -0.11 2.69 4.56
CA ARG A 46 1.27 3.17 4.54
C ARG A 46 2.17 2.10 5.14
N ILE A 47 3.22 1.73 4.42
CA ILE A 47 4.23 0.79 4.89
C ILE A 47 5.63 1.35 4.74
N GLU A 48 6.53 0.88 5.59
CA GLU A 48 7.97 1.17 5.49
C GLU A 48 8.74 -0.12 5.26
N LEU A 49 9.51 -0.17 4.19
CA LEU A 49 10.31 -1.33 3.83
C LEU A 49 11.77 -0.96 3.61
N SER A 50 12.68 -1.85 4.01
CA SER A 50 14.10 -1.76 3.68
C SER A 50 14.43 -2.38 2.33
N GLU A 51 13.63 -3.35 1.88
CA GLU A 51 13.79 -4.12 0.65
C GLU A 51 12.49 -4.04 -0.18
N GLY A 52 12.50 -4.56 -1.40
CA GLY A 52 11.34 -4.53 -2.31
C GLY A 52 10.07 -5.13 -1.72
N MET A 53 8.92 -4.78 -2.29
CA MET A 53 7.61 -5.21 -1.77
C MET A 53 6.98 -6.38 -2.53
N ASP A 54 7.71 -7.01 -3.45
CA ASP A 54 7.17 -8.03 -4.37
C ASP A 54 6.41 -9.14 -3.62
N ASP A 55 6.90 -9.54 -2.45
CA ASP A 55 6.28 -10.51 -1.53
C ASP A 55 4.92 -10.08 -0.94
N LEU A 56 4.62 -8.79 -0.97
CA LEU A 56 3.41 -8.19 -0.43
C LEU A 56 2.34 -8.01 -1.49
N ILE A 57 2.71 -7.98 -2.77
CA ILE A 57 1.77 -7.82 -3.87
C ILE A 57 0.83 -9.02 -3.95
N ASP A 58 -0.48 -8.74 -4.05
CA ASP A 58 -1.53 -9.73 -4.28
C ASP A 58 -2.72 -9.10 -5.00
N ASP A 59 -3.67 -9.92 -5.42
CA ASP A 59 -4.81 -9.55 -6.27
C ASP A 59 -5.79 -8.55 -5.61
N GLU A 60 -5.63 -8.22 -4.32
CA GLU A 60 -6.46 -7.22 -3.64
C GLU A 60 -5.88 -5.80 -3.76
N ILE A 61 -4.62 -5.68 -4.17
CA ILE A 61 -3.95 -4.39 -4.36
C ILE A 61 -4.31 -3.80 -5.73
N GLU A 62 -4.78 -2.56 -5.71
CA GLU A 62 -5.09 -1.79 -6.91
C GLU A 62 -3.85 -1.06 -7.43
N LYS A 63 -3.20 -0.26 -6.59
CA LYS A 63 -2.05 0.58 -6.96
C LYS A 63 -1.05 0.68 -5.83
N ILE A 64 0.20 0.94 -6.18
CA ILE A 64 1.22 1.23 -5.21
C ILE A 64 2.07 2.42 -5.64
N TYR A 65 2.26 3.33 -4.70
CA TYR A 65 3.08 4.52 -4.85
C TYR A 65 4.30 4.43 -3.93
N SER A 66 5.49 4.75 -4.45
CA SER A 66 6.63 5.14 -3.61
C SER A 66 6.49 6.61 -3.25
N MET A 67 6.74 6.95 -1.98
CA MET A 67 6.73 8.32 -1.46
C MET A 67 8.15 8.89 -1.25
N ASP A 68 9.16 8.36 -1.94
CA ASP A 68 10.53 8.86 -1.83
C ASP A 68 10.64 10.32 -2.30
N GLN A 69 11.31 11.17 -1.51
CA GLN A 69 11.57 12.59 -1.82
C GLN A 69 10.34 13.51 -1.99
N GLY A 70 9.18 13.12 -1.45
CA GLY A 70 8.00 13.98 -1.39
C GLY A 70 7.13 13.96 -2.65
N GLU A 71 7.46 13.13 -3.63
CA GLU A 71 6.61 12.84 -4.78
C GLU A 71 6.01 11.44 -4.67
N ASN A 72 4.74 11.30 -5.07
CA ASN A 72 4.08 10.00 -5.14
C ASN A 72 4.35 9.39 -6.53
N ARG A 73 5.31 8.48 -6.63
CA ARG A 73 5.63 7.78 -7.87
C ARG A 73 4.87 6.45 -7.94
N LEU A 74 3.99 6.30 -8.93
CA LEU A 74 3.33 5.02 -9.22
C LEU A 74 4.39 3.98 -9.63
N ILE A 75 4.42 2.85 -8.94
CA ILE A 75 5.36 1.74 -9.20
C ILE A 75 4.65 0.41 -9.48
N TYR A 76 3.36 0.31 -9.17
CA TYR A 76 2.52 -0.82 -9.51
C TYR A 76 1.08 -0.33 -9.72
N GLU A 77 0.41 -0.86 -10.73
CA GLU A 77 -1.02 -0.72 -10.99
C GLU A 77 -1.50 -2.06 -11.53
N ALA A 78 -2.52 -2.63 -10.89
CA ALA A 78 -3.16 -3.86 -11.35
C ALA A 78 -3.92 -3.59 -12.67
N GLU A 79 -3.84 -4.54 -13.62
CA GLU A 79 -4.56 -4.49 -14.90
C GLU A 79 -6.07 -4.67 -14.76
#